data_AF-A0A3L7VHN1-F1
#
_entry.id   AF-A0A3L7VHN1-F1
#
_cell.length_a   1.000
_cell.length_b   1.000
_cell.length_c   1.000
_cell.angle_alpha   90.00
_cell.angle_beta   90.00
_cell.angle_gamma   90.00
#
_symmetry.space_group_name_H-M   'P 1'
#
loop_
_entity.id
_entity.type
_entity.pdbx_description
1 polymer ?
#
loop_
_entity_poly.entity_id
_entity_poly.type
_entity_poly.pdbx_seq_one_letter_code
_entity_poly.pdbx_strand_id
1 'polypeptide(L)' 'MIDLYKCEEGTIEKIKYDGHILVMEDGTRWEVDDTDTDTANLWDVGDHVVVFDDRMYKLDDSESVAVEKED' A
#
# COMPACT_ATOMS: atom_id res chain seq x y z
N MET A 1 24.78 -11.51 2.05
CA MET A 1 24.13 -10.60 1.08
C MET A 1 23.15 -9.79 1.87
N ILE A 2 23.30 -8.47 1.87
CA ILE A 2 22.31 -7.56 2.45
C ILE A 2 21.42 -7.21 1.27
N ASP A 3 20.16 -7.64 1.32
CA ASP A 3 19.13 -7.16 0.40
C ASP A 3 18.90 -5.68 0.72
N LEU A 4 19.61 -4.80 0.03
CA LEU A 4 19.63 -3.37 0.33
C LEU A 4 18.34 -2.64 -0.07
N TYR A 5 17.43 -3.29 -0.81
CA TYR A 5 16.20 -2.67 -1.31
C TYR A 5 15.14 -3.78 -1.53
N LYS A 6 14.38 -4.11 -0.49
CA LYS A 6 13.21 -4.98 -0.65
C LYS A 6 12.04 -4.12 -1.10
N CYS A 7 11.54 -4.38 -2.30
CA CYS A 7 10.25 -3.85 -2.75
C CYS A 7 9.22 -4.99 -2.73
N GLU A 8 7.99 -4.65 -2.38
CA GLU A 8 6.85 -5.57 -2.44
C GLU A 8 5.84 -5.01 -3.45
N GLU A 9 5.73 -5.67 -4.61
CA GLU A 9 4.82 -5.28 -5.69
C GLU A 9 3.61 -6.22 -5.72
N GLY A 10 2.45 -5.68 -6.05
CA GLY A 10 1.26 -6.49 -6.25
C GLY A 10 -0.01 -5.67 -6.49
N THR A 11 -1.14 -6.29 -6.22
CA THR A 11 -2.47 -5.73 -6.47
C THR A 11 -3.22 -5.57 -5.15
N ILE A 12 -3.96 -4.49 -5.00
CA ILE A 12 -4.86 -4.30 -3.84
C ILE A 12 -6.02 -5.28 -3.94
N GLU A 13 -6.17 -6.15 -2.94
CA GLU A 13 -7.30 -7.07 -2.81
C GLU A 13 -8.44 -6.45 -1.97
N LYS A 14 -8.10 -5.69 -0.91
CA LYS A 14 -9.08 -5.05 -0.02
C LYS A 14 -8.60 -3.70 0.49
N ILE A 15 -9.54 -2.77 0.61
CA ILE A 15 -9.41 -1.50 1.34
C ILE A 15 -10.38 -1.55 2.51
N LYS A 16 -9.89 -1.33 3.73
CA LYS A 16 -10.68 -1.43 4.96
C LYS A 16 -10.60 -0.16 5.77
N TYR A 17 -11.63 0.03 6.60
CA TYR A 17 -11.71 1.12 7.56
C TYR A 17 -11.43 2.46 6.90
N ASP A 18 -12.14 2.78 5.81
CA ASP A 18 -12.02 4.07 5.12
C ASP A 18 -10.57 4.46 4.72
N GLY A 19 -9.81 3.49 4.18
CA GLY A 19 -8.46 3.72 3.67
C GLY A 19 -7.33 3.44 4.67
N HIS A 20 -7.64 3.18 5.94
CA HIS A 20 -6.61 2.94 6.96
C HIS A 20 -5.85 1.63 6.79
N ILE A 21 -6.43 0.60 6.16
CA ILE A 21 -5.76 -0.69 5.96
C ILE A 21 -5.90 -1.14 4.52
N LEU A 22 -4.76 -1.34 3.86
CA LEU A 22 -4.65 -1.92 2.52
C LEU A 22 -4.20 -3.38 2.64
N VAL A 23 -4.91 -4.28 1.97
CA VAL A 23 -4.57 -5.72 1.90
C VAL A 23 -4.25 -6.06 0.46
N MET A 24 -3.08 -6.63 0.22
CA MET A 24 -2.65 -7.08 -1.11
C MET A 24 -3.07 -8.54 -1.37
N GLU A 25 -3.08 -8.97 -2.63
CA GLU A 25 -3.47 -10.34 -3.03
C GLU A 25 -2.62 -11.46 -2.41
N ASP A 26 -1.37 -11.16 -2.02
CA ASP A 26 -0.50 -12.09 -1.30
C ASP A 26 -0.87 -12.25 0.19
N GLY A 27 -1.88 -11.50 0.64
CA GLY A 27 -2.38 -11.48 2.00
C GLY A 27 -1.64 -10.53 2.94
N THR A 28 -0.60 -9.82 2.47
CA THR A 28 0.08 -8.81 3.28
C THR A 28 -0.84 -7.63 3.57
N ARG A 29 -0.63 -7.03 4.74
CA ARG A 29 -1.45 -5.94 5.27
C ARG A 29 -0.57 -4.74 5.58
N TRP A 30 -1.07 -3.57 5.23
CA TRP A 30 -0.36 -2.31 5.34
C TRP A 30 -1.27 -1.28 5.98
N GLU A 31 -0.84 -0.75 7.13
CA GLU A 31 -1.48 0.35 7.81
C GLU A 31 -1.04 1.66 7.15
N VAL A 32 -2.01 2.48 6.76
CA VAL A 32 -1.79 3.78 6.13
C VAL A 32 -1.70 4.84 7.21
N ASP A 33 -0.71 5.74 7.12
CA ASP A 33 -0.63 6.89 8.01
C ASP A 33 -1.92 7.71 7.97
N ASP A 34 -2.41 8.14 9.14
CA ASP A 34 -3.70 8.83 9.29
C ASP A 34 -3.86 10.01 8.31
N THR A 35 -2.76 10.70 7.95
CA THR A 35 -2.79 11.87 7.05
C THR A 35 -2.99 11.51 5.57
N ASP A 36 -2.75 10.27 5.19
CA ASP A 36 -2.86 9.75 3.81
C ASP A 36 -4.11 8.87 3.61
N THR A 37 -4.90 8.63 4.65
CA THR A 37 -6.09 7.75 4.62
C THR A 37 -7.14 8.18 3.60
N ASP A 38 -7.41 9.48 3.50
CA ASP A 38 -8.32 10.02 2.48
C ASP A 38 -7.84 9.72 1.05
N THR A 39 -6.52 9.77 0.80
CA THR A 39 -5.94 9.40 -0.50
C THR A 39 -6.07 7.89 -0.74
N ALA A 40 -5.71 7.06 0.24
CA ALA A 40 -5.83 5.61 0.13
C ALA A 40 -7.28 5.15 -0.09
N ASN A 41 -8.26 5.87 0.48
CA ASN A 41 -9.68 5.56 0.34
C ASN A 41 -10.24 5.89 -1.05
N LEU A 42 -9.52 6.69 -1.85
CA LEU A 42 -9.87 6.96 -3.25
C LEU A 42 -9.31 5.91 -4.22
N TRP A 43 -8.45 5.01 -3.74
CA TRP A 43 -7.94 3.90 -4.53
C TRP A 43 -8.98 2.80 -4.66
N ASP A 44 -8.76 1.89 -5.61
CA ASP A 44 -9.68 0.82 -5.95
C ASP A 44 -9.05 -0.55 -5.71
N VAL A 45 -9.91 -1.53 -5.38
CA VAL A 45 -9.52 -2.94 -5.46
C VAL A 45 -9.15 -3.27 -6.91
N GLY A 46 -7.98 -3.86 -7.10
CA GLY A 46 -7.40 -4.12 -8.42
C GLY A 46 -6.31 -3.12 -8.83
N ASP A 47 -6.11 -2.03 -8.08
CA ASP A 47 -5.01 -1.11 -8.36
C ASP A 47 -3.64 -1.78 -8.16
N HIS A 48 -2.73 -1.51 -9.10
CA HIS A 48 -1.36 -1.99 -9.07
C HIS A 48 -0.48 -1.07 -8.22
N VAL A 49 0.22 -1.66 -7.26
CA VAL A 49 1.03 -0.91 -6.29
C VAL A 49 2.41 -1.53 -6.07
N VAL A 50 3.35 -0.69 -5.67
CA VAL A 50 4.65 -1.11 -5.14
C VAL A 50 4.91 -0.44 -3.80
N VAL A 51 5.37 -1.21 -2.82
CA VAL A 51 5.84 -0.70 -1.53
C VAL A 51 7.35 -0.59 -1.55
N PHE A 52 7.85 0.60 -1.24
CA PHE A 52 9.27 0.93 -1.18
C PHE A 52 9.50 2.08 -0.19
N ASP A 53 10.42 1.88 0.75
CA ASP A 53 10.82 2.91 1.74
C ASP A 53 9.63 3.48 2.53
N ASP A 54 8.87 2.58 3.17
CA ASP A 54 7.69 2.90 4.00
C ASP A 54 6.60 3.70 3.26
N ARG A 55 6.57 3.57 1.93
CA ARG A 55 5.55 4.18 1.07
C ARG A 55 5.00 3.18 0.07
N MET A 56 3.69 3.20 -0.12
CA MET A 56 3.01 2.47 -1.19
C MET A 56 2.71 3.44 -2.32
N TYR A 57 3.11 3.10 -3.54
CA TYR A 57 2.92 3.91 -4.75
C TYR A 57 1.92 3.23 -5.67
N LYS A 58 0.90 3.97 -6.12
CA LYS A 58 -0.02 3.53 -7.17
C LYS A 58 0.65 3.73 -8.52
N LEU A 59 0.92 2.62 -9.21
CA LEU A 59 1.74 2.61 -10.41
C LEU A 59 1.08 3.32 -11.60
N ASP A 60 -0.25 3.34 -11.62
CA ASP A 60 -1.03 3.93 -12.71
C ASP A 60 -1.33 5.42 -12.51
N ASP A 61 -1.11 5.97 -11.31
CA ASP A 61 -1.61 7.32 -10.97
C ASP A 61 -0.66 8.19 -10.12
N SER A 62 0.65 7.99 -10.14
CA SER A 62 1.66 8.86 -9.47
C SER A 62 1.44 9.22 -7.99
N GLU A 63 0.40 8.67 -7.37
CA GLU A 63 -0.01 8.87 -5.99
C GLU A 63 0.75 7.91 -5.08
N SER A 64 0.92 8.31 -3.84
CA SER A 64 1.53 7.45 -2.84
C SER A 64 1.05 7.79 -1.45
N VAL A 65 1.06 6.78 -0.60
CA VAL A 65 0.69 6.88 0.81
C VAL A 65 1.80 6.30 1.68
N ALA A 66 2.05 6.91 2.84
CA ALA A 66 2.95 6.35 3.84
C ALA A 66 2.30 5.12 4.48
N VAL A 67 3.07 4.05 4.65
CA VAL A 67 2.57 2.77 5.17
C VAL A 67 3.55 2.08 6.12
N GLU A 68 3.00 1.32 7.05
CA GLU A 68 3.73 0.37 7.89
C GLU A 68 3.15 -1.04 7.70
N LYS A 69 4.01 -2.07 7.70
CA LYS A 69 3.56 -3.46 7.52
C LYS A 69 3.00 -4.01 8.83
N GLU A 70 1.82 -4.62 8.78
CA GLU A 70 1.29 -5.40 9.90
C GLU A 70 1.79 -6.86 9.82
N ASP A 71 2.16 -7.44 10.96
CA ASP A 71 2.56 -8.85 11.12
C ASP A 71 1.40 -9.86 10.94
#